data_AF-A0AAP0RRP4-F1
#
_entry.id   AF-A0AAP0RRP4-F1
#
_cell.length_a   1.000
_cell.length_b   1.000
_cell.length_c   1.000
_cell.angle_alpha   90.00
_cell.angle_beta   90.00
_cell.angle_gamma   90.00
#
_symmetry.space_group_name_H-M   'P 1'
#
loop_
_entity.id
_entity.type
_entity.pdbx_description
1 polymer ?
#
loop_
_entity_poly.entity_id
_entity_poly.type
_entity_poly.pdbx_seq_one_letter_code
_entity_poly.pdbx_strand_id
1 'polypeptide(L)'
;MESDIVSSEMVEVMHDKPLLSAVEVRRYFKRKYGLDVSYTNAWMGIEKTQNYLYGDNSESFDQLRWFIEESLRTNPGSKLVLDMDECSNRFKRFFAPFYACIHGFAYCRPMLFVDGTFFKSRYKGQLLAATAKDGNQGLFPVAFAVVDAKSKDNWRWFFENLCEIVGDARQLTFISDRNNGLKLTLQKIFPTAYHAYCLHHLKMNLRDKVRGYKSFKDRMVFLFRECAYAPSEHKFEEKLSELLAEGKEQM
;
A
#
# COMPACT_ATOMS: atom_id res chain seq x y z
N MET A 1 32.12 -11.95 -15.39
CA MET A 1 31.60 -12.64 -14.19
C MET A 1 30.14 -12.94 -14.40
N GLU A 2 29.76 -14.22 -14.34
CA GLU A 2 28.41 -14.71 -14.62
C GLU A 2 27.45 -14.48 -13.45
N SER A 3 26.14 -14.51 -13.74
CA SER A 3 25.09 -14.29 -12.72
C SER A 3 25.01 -15.40 -11.69
N ASP A 4 25.53 -16.60 -11.96
CA ASP A 4 25.54 -17.72 -11.01
C ASP A 4 26.52 -17.49 -9.84
N ILE A 5 27.67 -16.88 -10.12
CA ILE A 5 28.63 -16.46 -9.08
C ILE A 5 28.01 -15.35 -8.24
N VAL A 6 27.29 -14.41 -8.87
CA VAL A 6 26.55 -13.40 -8.13
C VAL A 6 25.52 -14.07 -7.22
N SER A 7 24.76 -15.04 -7.74
CA SER A 7 23.69 -15.66 -6.98
C SER A 7 24.19 -16.43 -5.75
N SER A 8 25.20 -17.28 -5.93
CA SER A 8 25.77 -18.10 -4.84
C SER A 8 26.30 -17.25 -3.69
N GLU A 9 27.02 -16.18 -3.99
CA GLU A 9 27.60 -15.27 -2.98
C GLU A 9 26.59 -14.35 -2.30
N MET A 10 25.43 -14.14 -2.91
CA MET A 10 24.41 -13.21 -2.43
C MET A 10 23.33 -13.86 -1.60
N VAL A 11 23.27 -15.20 -1.51
CA VAL A 11 22.22 -15.94 -0.77
C VAL A 11 22.09 -15.46 0.67
N GLU A 12 23.17 -15.53 1.46
CA GLU A 12 23.14 -15.10 2.88
C GLU A 12 22.84 -13.59 3.01
N VAL A 13 23.47 -12.79 2.15
CA VAL A 13 23.31 -11.33 2.19
C VAL A 13 21.87 -10.92 1.85
N MET A 14 21.22 -11.62 0.92
CA MET A 14 19.83 -11.37 0.53
C MET A 14 18.82 -12.04 1.45
N HIS A 15 19.21 -13.07 2.18
CA HIS A 15 18.42 -13.57 3.30
C HIS A 15 18.26 -12.47 4.37
N ASP A 16 19.37 -11.80 4.74
CA ASP A 16 19.34 -10.73 5.76
C ASP A 16 18.81 -9.40 5.20
N LYS A 17 19.06 -9.11 3.93
CA LYS A 17 18.58 -7.90 3.23
C LYS A 17 17.92 -8.26 1.88
N PRO A 18 16.64 -8.64 1.89
CA PRO A 18 15.94 -9.16 0.69
C PRO A 18 15.79 -8.16 -0.46
N LEU A 19 15.79 -6.85 -0.15
CA LEU A 19 15.51 -5.78 -1.10
C LEU A 19 16.77 -5.06 -1.59
N LEU A 20 17.83 -5.83 -1.89
CA LEU A 20 19.05 -5.29 -2.47
C LEU A 20 18.86 -4.88 -3.94
N SER A 21 19.35 -3.70 -4.27
CA SER A 21 19.40 -3.24 -5.66
C SER A 21 20.63 -3.78 -6.39
N ALA A 22 20.54 -3.91 -7.71
CA ALA A 22 21.68 -4.30 -8.55
C ALA A 22 22.90 -3.36 -8.37
N VAL A 23 22.67 -2.07 -8.09
CA VAL A 23 23.74 -1.11 -7.79
C VAL A 23 24.44 -1.44 -6.48
N GLU A 24 23.69 -1.83 -5.45
CA GLU A 24 24.27 -2.26 -4.17
C GLU A 24 25.05 -3.56 -4.30
N VAL A 25 24.55 -4.53 -5.07
CA VAL A 25 25.26 -5.78 -5.35
C VAL A 25 26.58 -5.52 -6.07
N ARG A 26 26.58 -4.66 -7.11
CA ARG A 26 27.83 -4.26 -7.78
C ARG A 26 28.82 -3.65 -6.79
N ARG A 27 28.35 -2.76 -5.91
CA ARG A 27 29.18 -2.11 -4.90
C ARG A 27 29.67 -3.10 -3.84
N TYR A 28 28.89 -4.12 -3.52
CA TYR A 28 29.27 -5.20 -2.62
C TYR A 28 30.44 -6.00 -3.20
N PHE A 29 30.31 -6.49 -4.45
CA PHE A 29 31.37 -7.24 -5.12
C PHE A 29 32.65 -6.42 -5.32
N LYS A 30 32.52 -5.13 -5.68
CA LYS A 30 33.68 -4.26 -5.83
C LYS A 30 34.43 -4.06 -4.50
N ARG A 31 33.71 -3.94 -3.38
CA ARG A 31 34.31 -3.73 -2.06
C ARG A 31 34.86 -5.02 -1.43
N LYS A 32 34.15 -6.13 -1.55
CA LYS A 32 34.54 -7.40 -0.91
C LYS A 32 35.61 -8.14 -1.71
N TYR A 33 35.51 -8.13 -3.04
CA TYR A 33 36.35 -8.96 -3.92
C TYR A 33 37.19 -8.15 -4.92
N GLY A 34 37.01 -6.83 -4.99
CA GLY A 34 37.67 -6.00 -6.01
C GLY A 34 37.08 -6.13 -7.42
N LEU A 35 36.03 -6.94 -7.59
CA LEU A 35 35.48 -7.34 -8.88
C LEU A 35 34.43 -6.36 -9.40
N ASP A 36 34.54 -6.01 -10.69
CA ASP A 36 33.54 -5.22 -11.39
C ASP A 36 32.48 -6.12 -12.03
N VAL A 37 31.25 -5.98 -11.55
CA VAL A 37 30.07 -6.71 -12.07
C VAL A 37 29.29 -5.78 -12.99
N SER A 38 28.85 -6.30 -14.14
CA SER A 38 27.89 -5.58 -14.99
C SER A 38 26.55 -5.45 -14.28
N TYR A 39 25.79 -4.43 -14.62
CA TYR A 39 24.44 -4.24 -14.07
C TYR A 39 23.52 -5.43 -14.36
N THR A 40 23.54 -5.92 -15.60
CA THR A 40 22.71 -7.04 -16.04
C THR A 40 23.03 -8.31 -15.25
N ASN A 41 24.31 -8.64 -15.03
CA ASN A 41 24.67 -9.85 -14.28
C ASN A 41 24.37 -9.71 -12.79
N ALA A 42 24.49 -8.51 -12.23
CA ALA A 42 24.05 -8.24 -10.86
C ALA A 42 22.53 -8.41 -10.71
N TRP A 43 21.75 -7.88 -11.67
CA TRP A 43 20.29 -8.00 -11.66
C TRP A 43 19.82 -9.45 -11.85
N MET A 44 20.37 -10.18 -12.83
CA MET A 44 20.07 -11.60 -13.02
C MET A 44 20.51 -12.45 -11.83
N GLY A 45 21.63 -12.10 -11.19
CA GLY A 45 22.09 -12.77 -9.96
C GLY A 45 21.11 -12.59 -8.81
N ILE A 46 20.61 -11.37 -8.60
CA ILE A 46 19.53 -11.07 -7.64
C ILE A 46 18.28 -11.91 -7.93
N GLU A 47 17.84 -11.96 -9.19
CA GLU A 47 16.65 -12.72 -9.58
C GLU A 47 16.83 -14.23 -9.31
N LYS A 48 17.98 -14.80 -9.65
CA LYS A 48 18.33 -16.19 -9.33
C LYS A 48 18.35 -16.44 -7.82
N THR A 49 18.91 -15.52 -7.04
CA THR A 49 18.95 -15.64 -5.57
C THR A 49 17.55 -15.55 -4.97
N GLN A 50 16.70 -14.65 -5.46
CA GLN A 50 15.31 -14.55 -5.01
C GLN A 50 14.54 -15.83 -5.31
N ASN A 51 14.67 -16.38 -6.52
CA ASN A 51 14.02 -17.64 -6.87
C ASN A 51 14.53 -18.81 -6.03
N TYR A 52 15.82 -18.83 -5.70
CA TYR A 52 16.40 -19.84 -4.81
C TYR A 52 15.88 -19.73 -3.36
N LEU A 53 15.75 -18.51 -2.83
CA LEU A 53 15.34 -18.27 -1.45
C LEU A 53 13.82 -18.39 -1.24
N TYR A 54 13.02 -17.87 -2.17
CA TYR A 54 11.58 -17.68 -2.00
C TYR A 54 10.73 -18.49 -2.99
N GLY A 55 11.36 -19.26 -3.87
CA GLY A 55 10.68 -20.00 -4.92
C GLY A 55 10.26 -19.14 -6.11
N ASP A 56 9.70 -19.79 -7.12
CA ASP A 56 9.19 -19.10 -8.30
C ASP A 56 7.84 -18.43 -8.00
N ASN A 57 7.65 -17.21 -8.51
CA ASN A 57 6.41 -16.47 -8.25
C ASN A 57 5.15 -17.22 -8.75
N SER A 58 5.24 -18.04 -9.81
CA SER A 58 4.10 -18.83 -10.30
C SER A 58 3.72 -19.90 -9.27
N GLU A 59 4.71 -20.61 -8.75
CA GLU A 59 4.51 -21.62 -7.72
C GLU A 59 3.89 -21.00 -6.47
N SER A 60 4.31 -19.79 -6.08
CA SER A 60 3.71 -19.07 -4.94
C SER A 60 2.21 -18.78 -5.13
N PHE A 61 1.78 -18.46 -6.36
CA PHE A 61 0.34 -18.29 -6.65
C PHE A 61 -0.41 -19.62 -6.62
N ASP A 62 0.21 -20.71 -7.11
CA ASP A 62 -0.38 -22.04 -7.06
C ASP A 62 -0.53 -22.57 -5.62
N GLN A 63 0.42 -22.22 -4.75
CA GLN A 63 0.42 -22.58 -3.33
C GLN A 63 -0.59 -21.78 -2.48
N LEU A 64 -1.21 -20.72 -3.01
CA LEU A 64 -2.18 -19.91 -2.25
C LEU A 64 -3.34 -20.73 -1.69
N ARG A 65 -3.80 -21.76 -2.41
CA ARG A 65 -4.90 -22.63 -1.93
C ARG A 65 -4.50 -23.36 -0.65
N TRP A 66 -3.31 -23.98 -0.68
CA TRP A 66 -2.75 -24.65 0.49
C TRP A 66 -2.47 -23.66 1.63
N PHE A 67 -1.91 -22.49 1.33
CA PHE A 67 -1.68 -21.43 2.32
C PHE A 67 -2.98 -20.99 3.00
N ILE A 68 -4.07 -20.85 2.25
CA ILE A 68 -5.38 -20.48 2.78
C ILE A 68 -5.90 -21.57 3.72
N GLU A 69 -5.90 -22.82 3.28
CA GLU A 69 -6.36 -23.96 4.09
C GLU A 69 -5.57 -24.04 5.40
N GLU A 70 -4.24 -23.98 5.31
CA GLU A 70 -3.36 -24.08 6.46
C GLU A 70 -3.48 -22.88 7.40
N SER A 71 -3.62 -21.66 6.86
CA SER A 71 -3.83 -20.45 7.65
C SER A 71 -5.16 -20.47 8.39
N LEU A 72 -6.23 -20.95 7.76
CA LEU A 72 -7.54 -21.07 8.41
C LEU A 72 -7.54 -22.18 9.47
N ARG A 73 -6.77 -23.25 9.25
CA ARG A 73 -6.58 -24.34 10.22
C ARG A 73 -5.79 -23.90 11.46
N THR A 74 -4.71 -23.13 11.27
CA THR A 74 -3.80 -22.71 12.35
C THR A 74 -4.20 -21.39 13.02
N ASN A 75 -4.98 -20.55 12.33
CA ASN A 75 -5.48 -19.29 12.85
C ASN A 75 -7.00 -19.17 12.68
N PRO A 76 -7.79 -19.98 13.43
CA PRO A 76 -9.25 -19.99 13.33
C PRO A 76 -9.86 -18.60 13.54
N GLY A 77 -10.85 -18.26 12.72
CA GLY A 77 -11.52 -16.95 12.73
C GLY A 77 -10.86 -15.89 11.83
N SER A 78 -9.71 -16.21 11.20
CA SER A 78 -9.24 -15.46 10.04
C SER A 78 -10.23 -15.61 8.88
N LYS A 79 -10.25 -14.64 7.96
CA LYS A 79 -11.06 -14.72 6.75
C LYS A 79 -10.18 -14.53 5.53
N LEU A 80 -9.85 -15.61 4.84
CA LEU A 80 -9.05 -15.56 3.63
C LEU A 80 -9.94 -15.88 2.43
N VAL A 81 -9.95 -15.01 1.43
CA VAL A 81 -10.82 -15.14 0.25
C VAL A 81 -9.97 -15.09 -1.01
N LEU A 82 -10.05 -16.15 -1.80
CA LEU A 82 -9.40 -16.27 -3.10
C LEU A 82 -10.46 -16.27 -4.20
N ASP A 83 -10.34 -15.32 -5.12
CA ASP A 83 -11.14 -15.29 -6.34
C ASP A 83 -10.23 -15.68 -7.51
N MET A 84 -10.74 -16.59 -8.34
CA MET A 84 -10.03 -17.16 -9.48
C MET A 84 -10.89 -17.01 -10.72
N ASP A 85 -10.25 -16.88 -11.87
CA ASP A 85 -10.97 -16.91 -13.13
C ASP A 85 -11.55 -18.30 -13.38
N GLU A 86 -12.87 -18.40 -13.51
CA GLU A 86 -13.59 -19.67 -13.63
C GLU A 86 -13.20 -20.49 -14.87
N CYS A 87 -12.85 -19.81 -15.96
CA CYS A 87 -12.50 -20.47 -17.23
C CYS A 87 -11.06 -20.99 -17.24
N SER A 88 -10.12 -20.20 -16.72
CA SER A 88 -8.68 -20.50 -16.80
C SER A 88 -8.09 -21.05 -15.51
N ASN A 89 -8.84 -21.06 -14.41
CA ASN A 89 -8.38 -21.38 -13.06
C ASN A 89 -7.18 -20.54 -12.60
N ARG A 90 -7.02 -19.34 -13.15
CA ARG A 90 -5.91 -18.43 -12.84
C ARG A 90 -6.27 -17.52 -11.67
N PHE A 91 -5.25 -17.15 -10.92
CA PHE A 91 -5.35 -16.12 -9.89
C PHE A 91 -5.97 -14.83 -10.45
N LYS A 92 -6.97 -14.29 -9.75
CA LYS A 92 -7.57 -12.99 -10.06
C LYS A 92 -7.35 -11.99 -8.94
N ARG A 93 -7.71 -12.36 -7.70
CA ARG A 93 -7.51 -11.53 -6.52
C ARG A 93 -7.59 -12.35 -5.24
N PHE A 94 -6.93 -11.85 -4.20
CA PHE A 94 -6.87 -12.47 -2.89
C PHE A 94 -7.05 -11.42 -1.80
N PHE A 95 -7.81 -11.73 -0.75
CA PHE A 95 -8.09 -10.87 0.39
C PHE A 95 -7.74 -11.61 1.68
N ALA A 96 -7.02 -10.93 2.57
CA ALA A 96 -6.45 -11.53 3.76
C ALA A 96 -6.51 -10.61 5.00
N PRO A 97 -7.56 -10.76 5.79
CA PRO A 97 -7.56 -10.41 7.20
C PRO A 97 -7.33 -11.64 8.11
N PHE A 98 -6.35 -11.51 9.00
CA PHE A 98 -6.10 -12.51 10.04
C PHE A 98 -6.96 -12.23 11.28
N TYR A 99 -7.28 -13.27 12.04
CA TYR A 99 -8.13 -13.18 13.25
C TYR A 99 -7.71 -12.06 14.20
N ALA A 100 -6.41 -11.98 14.51
CA ALA A 100 -5.86 -10.96 15.38
C ALA A 100 -6.09 -9.53 14.84
N CYS A 101 -6.06 -9.33 13.53
CA CYS A 101 -6.34 -8.04 12.90
C CYS A 101 -7.83 -7.69 12.95
N ILE A 102 -8.70 -8.68 12.69
CA ILE A 102 -10.15 -8.51 12.77
C ILE A 102 -10.55 -8.13 14.20
N HIS A 103 -10.12 -8.92 15.19
CA HIS A 103 -10.42 -8.67 16.60
C HIS A 103 -9.75 -7.42 17.14
N GLY A 104 -8.48 -7.19 16.79
CA GLY A 104 -7.72 -6.02 17.24
C GLY A 104 -8.32 -4.69 16.77
N PHE A 105 -9.00 -4.67 15.61
CA PHE A 105 -9.66 -3.47 15.12
C PHE A 105 -10.74 -2.94 16.08
N ALA A 106 -11.38 -3.79 16.88
CA ALA A 106 -12.37 -3.37 17.88
C ALA A 106 -11.78 -2.39 18.92
N TYR A 107 -10.47 -2.51 19.20
CA TYR A 107 -9.73 -1.66 20.14
C TYR A 107 -9.03 -0.48 19.46
N CYS A 108 -9.08 -0.40 18.14
CA CYS A 108 -8.60 0.74 17.39
C CYS A 108 -9.66 1.86 17.36
N ARG A 109 -9.23 3.07 17.02
CA ARG A 109 -10.14 4.17 16.67
C ARG A 109 -11.04 3.70 15.51
N PRO A 110 -12.34 4.09 15.47
CA PRO A 110 -13.28 3.66 14.44
C PRO A 110 -13.03 4.40 13.11
N MET A 111 -11.81 4.30 12.61
CA MET A 111 -11.35 4.95 11.39
C MET A 111 -10.45 4.00 10.61
N LEU A 112 -10.62 4.00 9.29
CA LEU A 112 -9.87 3.14 8.37
C LEU A 112 -9.23 3.99 7.28
N PHE A 113 -7.91 3.93 7.20
CA PHE A 113 -7.13 4.44 6.09
C PHE A 113 -7.08 3.37 5.02
N VAL A 114 -7.57 3.70 3.82
CA VAL A 114 -7.60 2.79 2.68
C VAL A 114 -6.78 3.37 1.54
N ASP A 115 -5.83 2.58 1.06
CA ASP A 115 -4.96 2.95 -0.05
C ASP A 115 -4.57 1.72 -0.86
N GLY A 116 -4.08 1.96 -2.08
CA GLY A 116 -3.48 0.93 -2.90
C GLY A 116 -2.08 1.32 -3.33
N THR A 117 -1.16 0.36 -3.38
CA THR A 117 0.19 0.55 -3.92
C THR A 117 0.51 -0.48 -4.98
N PHE A 118 1.48 -0.19 -5.85
CA PHE A 118 1.90 -1.11 -6.91
C PHE A 118 2.87 -2.15 -6.38
N PHE A 119 2.72 -3.40 -6.82
CA PHE A 119 3.75 -4.41 -6.66
C PHE A 119 4.88 -4.19 -7.65
N LYS A 120 6.10 -4.38 -7.18
CA LYS A 120 7.27 -4.57 -8.05
C LYS A 120 7.45 -6.08 -8.26
N SER A 121 6.61 -6.67 -9.10
CA SER A 121 6.70 -8.10 -9.46
C SER A 121 6.65 -8.26 -10.98
N ARG A 122 7.09 -9.42 -11.49
CA ARG A 122 7.01 -9.75 -12.93
C ARG A 122 5.58 -9.75 -13.46
N TYR A 123 4.62 -10.08 -12.60
CA TYR A 123 3.20 -10.16 -12.92
C TYR A 123 2.48 -8.82 -12.83
N LYS A 124 3.17 -7.78 -12.35
CA LYS A 124 2.54 -6.51 -11.98
C LYS A 124 1.40 -6.80 -10.97
N GLY A 125 0.50 -5.85 -10.78
CA GLY A 125 -0.53 -5.97 -9.76
C GLY A 125 -0.34 -4.97 -8.63
N GLN A 126 -1.25 -5.03 -7.68
CA GLN A 126 -1.39 -4.01 -6.65
C GLN A 126 -1.83 -4.61 -5.32
N LEU A 127 -1.35 -3.97 -4.26
CA LEU A 127 -1.75 -4.23 -2.90
C LEU A 127 -2.78 -3.17 -2.50
N LEU A 128 -4.01 -3.57 -2.24
CA LEU A 128 -4.98 -2.73 -1.53
C LEU A 128 -4.84 -3.02 -0.04
N ALA A 129 -4.89 -2.00 0.81
CA ALA A 129 -4.76 -2.17 2.25
C ALA A 129 -5.74 -1.29 3.01
N ALA A 130 -6.26 -1.83 4.11
CA ALA A 130 -6.99 -1.11 5.14
C ALA A 130 -6.16 -1.13 6.42
N THR A 131 -5.85 0.05 6.95
CA THR A 131 -5.17 0.21 8.23
C THR A 131 -5.99 1.10 9.16
N ALA A 132 -5.94 0.82 10.45
CA ALA A 132 -6.57 1.62 11.49
C ALA A 132 -5.51 2.38 12.29
N LYS A 133 -5.97 3.24 13.20
CA LYS A 133 -5.12 3.87 14.20
C LYS A 133 -5.44 3.29 15.57
N ASP A 134 -4.45 2.78 16.27
CA ASP A 134 -4.65 2.27 17.62
C ASP A 134 -4.77 3.41 18.67
N GLY A 135 -4.97 3.04 19.93
CA GLY A 135 -5.03 3.98 21.06
C GLY A 135 -3.73 4.78 21.25
N ASN A 136 -2.59 4.21 20.85
CA ASN A 136 -1.24 4.76 20.98
C ASN A 136 -0.77 5.53 19.72
N GLN A 137 -1.70 5.87 18.82
CA GLN A 137 -1.42 6.56 17.55
C GLN A 137 -0.62 5.74 16.52
N GLY A 138 -0.40 4.45 16.77
CA GLY A 138 0.24 3.51 15.86
C GLY A 138 -0.67 3.13 14.69
N LEU A 139 -0.05 2.72 13.59
CA LEU A 139 -0.76 2.11 12.45
C LEU A 139 -1.01 0.64 12.76
N PHE A 140 -2.27 0.23 12.67
CA PHE A 140 -2.69 -1.14 12.89
C PHE A 140 -3.21 -1.76 11.59
N PRO A 141 -2.63 -2.85 11.08
CA PRO A 141 -3.12 -3.49 9.86
C PRO A 141 -4.46 -4.20 10.12
N VAL A 142 -5.46 -3.95 9.28
CA VAL A 142 -6.79 -4.60 9.40
C VAL A 142 -6.96 -5.68 8.35
N ALA A 143 -6.74 -5.34 7.09
CA ALA A 143 -6.84 -6.28 5.97
C ALA A 143 -6.00 -5.79 4.79
N PHE A 144 -5.61 -6.71 3.93
CA PHE A 144 -5.05 -6.37 2.62
C PHE A 144 -5.63 -7.25 1.53
N ALA A 145 -5.48 -6.81 0.28
CA ALA A 145 -5.78 -7.61 -0.90
C ALA A 145 -4.70 -7.48 -1.96
N VAL A 146 -4.41 -8.59 -2.62
CA VAL A 146 -3.60 -8.66 -3.83
C VAL A 146 -4.56 -8.67 -5.01
N VAL A 147 -4.45 -7.70 -5.91
CA VAL A 147 -5.31 -7.54 -7.09
C VAL A 147 -4.47 -7.25 -8.34
N ASP A 148 -5.03 -7.50 -9.50
CA ASP A 148 -4.38 -7.20 -10.80
C ASP A 148 -4.32 -5.69 -11.11
N ALA A 149 -5.33 -4.91 -10.71
CA ALA A 149 -5.41 -3.46 -10.97
C ALA A 149 -6.31 -2.66 -9.99
N LYS A 150 -6.16 -1.31 -9.97
CA LYS A 150 -7.04 -0.36 -9.23
C LYS A 150 -8.33 -0.18 -10.02
N SER A 151 -9.03 -1.26 -10.29
CA SER A 151 -10.32 -1.23 -10.98
C SER A 151 -11.45 -0.92 -9.99
N LYS A 152 -12.57 -0.41 -10.50
CA LYS A 152 -13.78 -0.20 -9.68
C LYS A 152 -14.28 -1.54 -9.10
N ASP A 153 -14.15 -2.61 -9.88
CA ASP A 153 -14.55 -3.97 -9.49
C ASP A 153 -13.73 -4.49 -8.31
N ASN A 154 -12.40 -4.34 -8.36
CA ASN A 154 -11.51 -4.77 -7.28
C ASN A 154 -11.71 -3.95 -6.00
N TRP A 155 -11.93 -2.64 -6.11
CA TRP A 155 -12.29 -1.82 -4.94
C TRP A 155 -13.63 -2.22 -4.34
N ARG A 156 -14.62 -2.52 -5.19
CA ARG A 156 -15.93 -2.99 -4.74
C ARG A 156 -15.80 -4.29 -3.97
N TRP A 157 -15.15 -5.28 -4.56
CA TRP A 157 -14.92 -6.58 -3.95
C TRP A 157 -14.11 -6.48 -2.65
N PHE A 158 -13.09 -5.61 -2.61
CA PHE A 158 -12.33 -5.35 -1.40
C PHE A 158 -13.20 -4.78 -0.27
N PHE A 159 -14.05 -3.79 -0.58
CA PHE A 159 -14.95 -3.19 0.41
C PHE A 159 -16.08 -4.12 0.84
N GLU A 160 -16.62 -4.97 -0.04
CA GLU A 160 -17.61 -6.00 0.31
C GLU A 160 -17.01 -6.96 1.33
N ASN A 161 -15.81 -7.48 1.06
CA ASN A 161 -15.09 -8.36 1.98
C ASN A 161 -14.71 -7.66 3.30
N LEU A 162 -14.30 -6.39 3.24
CA LEU A 162 -13.99 -5.58 4.41
C LEU A 162 -15.24 -5.35 5.27
N CYS A 163 -16.40 -5.12 4.66
CA CYS A 163 -17.67 -4.89 5.37
C CYS A 163 -18.03 -6.09 6.26
N GLU A 164 -17.88 -7.30 5.72
CA GLU A 164 -18.16 -8.53 6.45
C GLU A 164 -17.28 -8.74 7.69
N ILE A 165 -16.06 -8.18 7.73
CA ILE A 165 -15.17 -8.35 8.90
C ILE A 165 -15.22 -7.19 9.90
N VAL A 166 -15.55 -5.97 9.46
CA VAL A 166 -15.61 -4.80 10.36
C VAL A 166 -16.99 -4.62 10.99
N GLY A 167 -18.03 -5.14 10.33
CA GLY A 167 -19.41 -5.02 10.78
C GLY A 167 -19.93 -3.58 10.83
N ASP A 168 -21.07 -3.40 11.48
CA ASP A 168 -21.81 -2.14 11.62
C ASP A 168 -21.91 -1.64 13.08
N ALA A 169 -21.26 -2.33 14.01
CA ALA A 169 -21.36 -2.06 15.44
C ALA A 169 -20.86 -0.66 15.87
N ARG A 170 -20.08 0.03 15.02
CA ARG A 170 -19.51 1.36 15.30
C ARG A 170 -19.63 2.25 14.07
N GLN A 171 -19.88 3.53 14.30
CA GLN A 171 -19.82 4.56 13.26
C GLN A 171 -18.39 4.70 12.72
N LEU A 172 -18.17 4.29 11.48
CA LEU A 172 -16.83 4.30 10.85
C LEU A 172 -16.56 5.61 10.08
N THR A 173 -15.29 5.99 10.06
CA THR A 173 -14.75 7.04 9.18
C THR A 173 -13.67 6.47 8.26
N PHE A 174 -13.86 6.57 6.96
CA PHE A 174 -12.85 6.17 5.98
C PHE A 174 -12.01 7.35 5.53
N ILE A 175 -10.70 7.12 5.40
CA ILE A 175 -9.73 8.08 4.90
C ILE A 175 -9.05 7.48 3.68
N SER A 176 -9.19 8.10 2.52
CA SER A 176 -8.62 7.59 1.26
C SER A 176 -7.94 8.67 0.43
N ASP A 177 -7.24 8.27 -0.63
CA ASP A 177 -6.89 9.16 -1.73
C ASP A 177 -8.16 9.79 -2.38
N ARG A 178 -7.96 10.85 -3.16
CA ARG A 178 -8.91 11.58 -4.02
C ARG A 178 -9.43 10.79 -5.24
N ASN A 179 -9.40 9.47 -5.21
CA ASN A 179 -9.97 8.66 -6.27
C ASN A 179 -11.52 8.68 -6.18
N ASN A 180 -12.16 9.43 -7.09
CA ASN A 180 -13.63 9.55 -7.14
C ASN A 180 -14.33 8.19 -7.30
N GLY A 181 -13.73 7.24 -8.03
CA GLY A 181 -14.29 5.91 -8.19
C GLY A 181 -14.32 5.12 -6.88
N LEU A 182 -13.29 5.28 -6.05
CA LEU A 182 -13.21 4.67 -4.72
C LEU A 182 -14.29 5.23 -3.79
N LYS A 183 -14.46 6.56 -3.74
CA LYS A 183 -15.46 7.20 -2.88
C LYS A 183 -16.88 6.72 -3.19
N LEU A 184 -17.25 6.66 -4.47
CA LEU A 184 -18.60 6.23 -4.88
C LEU A 184 -18.86 4.77 -4.51
N THR A 185 -17.88 3.89 -4.70
CA THR A 185 -18.02 2.47 -4.32
C THR A 185 -18.12 2.32 -2.80
N LEU A 186 -17.32 3.07 -2.05
CA LEU A 186 -17.34 3.07 -0.58
C LEU A 186 -18.71 3.50 -0.03
N GLN A 187 -19.27 4.59 -0.54
CA GLN A 187 -20.59 5.09 -0.10
C GLN A 187 -21.74 4.10 -0.38
N LYS A 188 -21.61 3.22 -1.39
CA LYS A 188 -22.60 2.18 -1.67
C LYS A 188 -22.55 1.03 -0.68
N ILE A 189 -21.34 0.66 -0.23
CA ILE A 189 -21.12 -0.50 0.65
C ILE A 189 -21.21 -0.10 2.13
N PHE A 190 -20.74 1.10 2.46
CA PHE A 190 -20.78 1.69 3.79
C PHE A 190 -21.61 3.00 3.78
N PRO A 191 -22.94 2.91 3.61
CA PRO A 191 -23.79 4.10 3.42
C PRO A 191 -23.82 5.03 4.63
N THR A 192 -23.61 4.49 5.83
CA THR A 192 -23.58 5.27 7.07
C THR A 192 -22.21 5.84 7.38
N ALA A 193 -21.13 5.38 6.74
CA ALA A 193 -19.78 5.78 7.10
C ALA A 193 -19.44 7.20 6.65
N TYR A 194 -18.69 7.92 7.47
CA TYR A 194 -18.09 9.18 7.08
C TYR A 194 -16.90 8.93 6.14
N HIS A 195 -16.61 9.91 5.30
CA HIS A 195 -15.48 9.86 4.38
C HIS A 195 -14.69 11.17 4.41
N ALA A 196 -13.37 11.05 4.51
CA ALA A 196 -12.44 12.15 4.39
C ALA A 196 -11.32 11.81 3.41
N TYR A 197 -10.70 12.84 2.83
CA TYR A 197 -9.51 12.66 2.01
C TYR A 197 -8.25 12.67 2.86
N CYS A 198 -7.30 11.81 2.52
CA CYS A 198 -6.01 11.74 3.18
C CYS A 198 -5.24 13.07 2.99
N LEU A 199 -4.94 13.74 4.10
CA LEU A 199 -4.23 15.02 4.10
C LEU A 199 -2.85 14.93 3.43
N HIS A 200 -2.15 13.80 3.57
CA HIS A 200 -0.88 13.58 2.89
C HIS A 200 -1.04 13.64 1.37
N HIS A 201 -2.00 12.89 0.83
CA HIS A 201 -2.33 12.89 -0.60
C HIS A 201 -2.80 14.26 -1.08
N LEU A 202 -3.61 14.98 -0.29
CA LEU A 202 -4.02 16.34 -0.64
C LEU A 202 -2.83 17.30 -0.78
N LYS A 203 -1.87 17.24 0.17
CA LYS A 203 -0.65 18.05 0.12
C LYS A 203 0.23 17.73 -1.09
N MET A 204 0.43 16.44 -1.38
CA MET A 204 1.23 16.04 -2.54
C MET A 204 0.57 16.47 -3.86
N ASN A 205 -0.74 16.24 -3.98
CA ASN A 205 -1.52 16.70 -5.14
C ASN A 205 -1.46 18.22 -5.33
N LEU A 206 -1.49 19.00 -4.23
CA LEU A 206 -1.34 20.46 -4.30
C LEU A 206 0.05 20.84 -4.81
N ARG A 207 1.11 20.25 -4.22
CA ARG A 207 2.51 20.50 -4.60
C ARG A 207 2.78 20.21 -6.08
N ASP A 208 2.19 19.14 -6.59
CA ASP A 208 2.37 18.72 -7.97
C ASP A 208 1.62 19.63 -8.96
N LYS A 209 0.45 20.14 -8.57
CA LYS A 209 -0.38 21.02 -9.41
C LYS A 209 0.05 22.48 -9.40
N VAL A 210 0.55 22.97 -8.27
CA VAL A 210 1.05 24.35 -8.16
C VAL A 210 2.31 24.48 -9.00
N ARG A 211 2.32 25.47 -9.90
CA ARG A 211 3.52 25.87 -10.66
C ARG A 211 4.33 26.87 -9.84
N GLY A 212 5.63 26.93 -10.09
CA GLY A 212 6.53 27.84 -9.37
C GLY A 212 7.76 27.13 -8.82
N TYR A 213 8.65 27.93 -8.25
CA TYR A 213 9.90 27.46 -7.65
C TYR A 213 9.62 26.68 -6.35
N LYS A 214 10.61 25.88 -5.91
CA LYS A 214 10.45 24.95 -4.79
C LYS A 214 9.94 25.63 -3.51
N SER A 215 10.54 26.76 -3.10
CA SER A 215 10.13 27.46 -1.88
C SER A 215 8.70 27.98 -1.93
N PHE A 216 8.20 28.41 -3.10
CA PHE A 216 6.79 28.78 -3.26
C PHE A 216 5.87 27.58 -3.09
N LYS A 217 6.18 26.45 -3.74
CA LYS A 217 5.41 25.20 -3.56
C LYS A 217 5.37 24.76 -2.10
N ASP A 218 6.51 24.83 -1.41
CA ASP A 218 6.62 24.46 -0.01
C ASP A 218 5.81 25.43 0.90
N ARG A 219 5.80 26.74 0.59
CA ARG A 219 4.94 27.75 1.25
C ARG A 219 3.46 27.47 1.05
N MET A 220 3.03 27.16 -0.17
CA MET A 220 1.63 26.80 -0.47
C MET A 220 1.19 25.55 0.30
N VAL A 221 2.04 24.53 0.38
CA VAL A 221 1.76 23.32 1.17
C VAL A 221 1.70 23.61 2.66
N PHE A 222 2.54 24.52 3.16
CA PHE A 222 2.50 24.98 4.54
C PHE A 222 1.17 25.69 4.86
N LEU A 223 0.78 26.69 4.08
CA LEU A 223 -0.50 27.41 4.28
C LEU A 223 -1.71 26.47 4.19
N PHE A 224 -1.68 25.51 3.27
CA PHE A 224 -2.71 24.48 3.17
C PHE A 224 -2.78 23.58 4.42
N ARG A 225 -1.62 23.27 5.03
CA ARG A 225 -1.58 22.56 6.31
C ARG A 225 -2.21 23.41 7.41
N GLU A 226 -1.93 24.70 7.47
CA GLU A 226 -2.52 25.59 8.49
C GLU A 226 -4.06 25.63 8.38
N CYS A 227 -4.61 25.59 7.16
CA CYS A 227 -6.04 25.43 6.94
C CYS A 227 -6.54 24.11 7.56
N ALA A 228 -5.90 22.98 7.24
CA ALA A 228 -6.34 21.67 7.67
C ALA A 228 -6.28 21.44 9.19
N TYR A 229 -5.41 22.18 9.90
CA TYR A 229 -5.25 22.11 11.36
C TYR A 229 -5.93 23.27 12.10
N ALA A 230 -6.66 24.13 11.40
CA ALA A 230 -7.38 25.23 12.04
C ALA A 230 -8.40 24.68 13.08
N PRO A 231 -8.40 25.22 14.32
CA PRO A 231 -9.22 24.68 15.40
C PRO A 231 -10.70 25.09 15.31
N SER A 232 -11.04 26.03 14.43
CA SER A 232 -12.40 26.55 14.23
C SER A 232 -12.63 26.95 12.78
N GLU A 233 -13.90 27.03 12.39
CA GLU A 233 -14.31 27.48 11.05
C GLU A 233 -13.78 28.90 10.75
N HIS A 234 -13.90 29.82 11.71
CA HIS A 234 -13.37 31.17 11.55
C HIS A 234 -11.86 31.19 11.28
N LYS A 235 -11.08 30.38 12.02
CA LYS A 235 -9.63 30.27 11.77
C LYS A 235 -9.31 29.56 10.46
N PHE A 236 -10.14 28.61 10.05
CA PHE A 236 -10.04 27.99 8.73
C PHE A 236 -10.23 29.02 7.61
N GLU A 237 -11.24 29.87 7.71
CA GLU A 237 -11.52 30.93 6.72
C GLU A 237 -10.39 31.96 6.65
N GLU A 238 -9.83 32.37 7.79
CA GLU A 238 -8.66 33.24 7.87
C GLU A 238 -7.47 32.62 7.12
N LYS A 239 -7.14 31.36 7.42
CA LYS A 239 -6.01 30.65 6.79
C LYS A 239 -6.25 30.32 5.32
N LEU A 240 -7.49 30.03 4.95
CA LEU A 240 -7.87 29.82 3.56
C LEU A 240 -7.71 31.12 2.76
N SER A 241 -8.06 32.26 3.33
CA SER A 241 -7.87 33.57 2.68
C SER A 241 -6.39 33.87 2.46
N GLU A 242 -5.53 33.57 3.43
CA GLU A 242 -4.06 33.69 3.31
C GLU A 242 -3.52 32.78 2.19
N LEU A 243 -3.95 31.51 2.15
CA LEU A 243 -3.57 30.56 1.10
C LEU A 243 -3.99 31.05 -0.31
N LEU A 244 -5.20 31.59 -0.43
CA LEU A 244 -5.74 32.06 -1.71
C LEU A 244 -5.07 33.36 -2.17
N ALA A 245 -4.68 34.24 -1.26
CA ALA A 245 -3.94 35.46 -1.58
C ALA A 245 -2.55 35.13 -2.14
N GLU A 246 -1.79 34.29 -1.43
CA GLU A 246 -0.46 33.83 -1.85
C GLU A 246 -0.50 33.13 -3.22
N GLY A 247 -1.55 32.32 -3.46
CA GLY A 247 -1.74 31.63 -4.73
C GLY A 247 -2.03 32.53 -5.93
N LYS A 248 -2.54 33.75 -5.71
CA LYS A 248 -2.88 34.73 -6.78
C LYS A 248 -1.71 35.63 -7.16
N GLU A 249 -0.77 35.89 -6.25
CA GLU A 249 0.37 36.79 -6.50
C GLU A 249 1.38 36.26 -7.53
N GLN A 250 1.29 34.98 -7.93
CA GLN A 250 2.18 34.35 -8.90
C GLN A 250 1.48 33.75 -10.13
N MET A 251 0.19 34.05 -10.34
CA MET A 251 -0.54 33.77 -11.59
C MET A 251 -0.50 34.99 -12.51
#